data_AF-A0A0U2LX62-F1
#
_entry.id   AF-A0A0U2LX62-F1
#
_cell.length_a   1.000
_cell.length_b   1.000
_cell.length_c   1.000
_cell.angle_alpha   90.00
_cell.angle_beta   90.00
_cell.angle_gamma   90.00
#
_symmetry.space_group_name_H-M   'P 1'
#
loop_
_entity.id
_entity.type
_entity.pdbx_description
1 polymer ?
#
loop_
_entity_poly.entity_id
_entity_poly.type
_entity_poly.pdbx_seq_one_letter_code
_entity_poly.pdbx_strand_id
1 'polypeptide(L)'
;MFRIQASNPKINSNGAMEIEDISDLSDLIESAYILHTEDMIMFWNYIPIVVSYKYNLSELIDDILEMLFQLRTKEEGTMTIEWPSSSFHGVWNMSWQGNDCLTIDSEWTSVVGGTKKLLNDDSRIELSKKGFVAEWKKVLENIINGLREINKNNLLNSAIQKIEIEYKKIEKYGELYQT
;
A
#
# COMPACT_ATOMS: atom_id res chain seq x y z
N MET A 1 -13.13 1.99 10.67
CA MET A 1 -12.56 3.13 9.93
C MET A 1 -11.20 2.74 9.37
N PHE A 2 -10.90 3.09 8.11
CA PHE A 2 -9.61 2.88 7.47
C PHE A 2 -9.13 4.19 6.84
N ARG A 3 -7.89 4.59 7.12
CA ARG A 3 -7.24 5.77 6.51
C ARG A 3 -5.75 5.54 6.33
N ILE A 4 -5.14 6.19 5.35
CA ILE A 4 -3.68 6.18 5.18
C ILE A 4 -3.14 7.61 5.17
N GLN A 5 -2.21 7.89 6.09
CA GLN A 5 -1.31 9.03 5.98
C GLN A 5 -0.05 8.57 5.25
N ALA A 6 0.07 8.92 3.97
CA ALA A 6 1.16 8.54 3.08
C ALA A 6 2.50 9.25 3.35
N SER A 7 2.51 10.33 4.14
CA SER A 7 3.73 11.11 4.43
C SER A 7 4.51 11.54 3.16
N ASN A 8 5.79 11.91 3.29
CA ASN A 8 6.69 12.34 2.22
C ASN A 8 8.10 11.73 2.39
N PRO A 9 8.26 10.41 2.14
CA PRO A 9 9.54 9.71 2.33
C PRO A 9 10.66 10.31 1.47
N LYS A 10 11.89 10.32 1.98
CA LYS A 10 13.03 10.79 1.18
C LYS A 10 13.42 9.74 0.15
N ILE A 11 13.54 10.20 -1.09
CA ILE A 11 13.97 9.39 -2.23
C ILE A 11 15.49 9.30 -2.25
N ASN A 12 16.00 8.11 -2.54
CA ASN A 12 17.41 7.86 -2.80
C ASN A 12 17.73 8.16 -4.27
N SER A 13 18.04 9.41 -4.62
CA SER A 13 18.31 9.81 -6.03
C SER A 13 19.45 9.05 -6.72
N ASN A 14 20.31 8.34 -5.97
CA ASN A 14 21.37 7.50 -6.52
C ASN A 14 20.99 6.01 -6.58
N GLY A 15 19.78 5.64 -6.13
CA GLY A 15 19.38 4.25 -5.86
C GLY A 15 19.37 3.32 -7.08
N ALA A 16 19.19 3.85 -8.29
CA ALA A 16 19.20 3.04 -9.52
C ALA A 16 20.61 2.76 -10.08
N MET A 17 21.66 3.41 -9.58
CA MET A 17 23.01 3.29 -10.17
C MET A 17 23.70 1.94 -9.87
N GLU A 18 23.12 1.10 -9.00
CA GLU A 18 23.77 -0.13 -8.52
C GLU A 18 23.13 -1.43 -9.00
N ILE A 19 22.07 -1.40 -9.83
CA ILE A 19 21.30 -2.60 -10.10
C ILE A 19 21.09 -2.81 -11.60
N GLU A 20 21.95 -3.67 -12.18
CA GLU A 20 22.03 -3.94 -13.62
C GLU A 20 20.86 -4.78 -14.16
N ASP A 21 20.05 -5.42 -13.30
CA ASP A 21 19.03 -6.40 -13.68
C ASP A 21 17.71 -6.31 -12.85
N ILE A 22 17.19 -5.11 -12.58
CA ILE A 22 15.90 -5.04 -11.87
C ILE A 22 14.74 -5.38 -12.80
N SER A 23 14.17 -6.57 -12.59
CA SER A 23 12.88 -6.96 -13.17
C SER A 23 11.74 -6.98 -12.15
N ASP A 24 12.07 -6.97 -10.85
CA ASP A 24 11.12 -7.08 -9.76
C ASP A 24 10.72 -5.70 -9.20
N LEU A 25 9.42 -5.51 -8.95
CA LEU A 25 8.88 -4.26 -8.42
C LEU A 25 9.29 -4.02 -6.97
N SER A 26 9.43 -5.09 -6.18
CA SER A 26 9.86 -5.00 -4.78
C SER A 26 11.25 -4.35 -4.66
N ASP A 27 12.24 -4.87 -5.41
CA ASP A 27 13.62 -4.35 -5.41
C ASP A 27 13.70 -2.88 -5.86
N LEU A 28 12.83 -2.49 -6.80
CA LEU A 28 12.73 -1.10 -7.25
C LEU A 28 12.25 -0.17 -6.14
N ILE A 29 11.20 -0.57 -5.43
CA ILE A 29 10.65 0.25 -4.35
C ILE A 29 11.64 0.31 -3.21
N GLU A 30 12.28 -0.81 -2.86
CA GLU A 30 13.29 -0.83 -1.82
C GLU A 30 14.47 0.10 -2.16
N SER A 31 14.97 0.07 -3.40
CA SER A 31 16.09 0.93 -3.82
C SER A 31 15.73 2.42 -3.89
N ALA A 32 14.44 2.74 -4.11
CA ALA A 32 13.96 4.12 -4.25
C ALA A 32 13.99 4.93 -2.96
N TYR A 33 13.99 4.31 -1.77
CA TYR A 33 13.83 5.01 -0.51
C TYR A 33 15.01 4.87 0.45
N ILE A 34 15.27 5.95 1.20
CA ILE A 34 16.27 6.00 2.26
C ILE A 34 15.65 5.48 3.56
N LEU A 35 16.40 4.62 4.26
CA LEU A 35 15.99 4.07 5.55
C LEU A 35 15.89 5.16 6.64
N HIS A 36 15.00 4.97 7.61
CA HIS A 36 14.80 5.86 8.77
C HIS A 36 14.45 7.31 8.40
N THR A 37 13.62 7.49 7.37
CA THR A 37 13.10 8.80 6.99
C THR A 37 11.64 8.96 7.42
N GLU A 38 10.71 9.12 6.49
CA GLU A 38 9.29 9.15 6.84
C GLU A 38 8.63 7.82 6.45
N ASP A 39 7.82 7.29 7.36
CA ASP A 39 6.99 6.12 7.12
C ASP A 39 5.55 6.55 6.81
N MET A 40 4.79 5.70 6.14
CA MET A 40 3.34 5.88 6.07
C MET A 40 2.68 5.31 7.33
N ILE A 41 1.54 5.88 7.72
CA ILE A 41 0.73 5.39 8.83
C ILE A 41 -0.60 4.90 8.27
N MET A 42 -0.86 3.62 8.43
CA MET A 42 -2.15 2.99 8.15
C MET A 42 -2.96 2.96 9.44
N PHE A 43 -4.17 3.52 9.41
CA PHE A 43 -5.08 3.51 10.55
C PHE A 43 -6.11 2.41 10.39
N TRP A 44 -6.14 1.48 11.33
CA TRP A 44 -7.16 0.46 11.46
C TRP A 44 -8.02 0.75 12.70
N ASN A 45 -9.27 1.17 12.51
CA ASN A 45 -10.14 1.60 13.63
C ASN A 45 -9.43 2.58 14.59
N TYR A 46 -8.76 3.60 14.02
CA TYR A 46 -7.97 4.60 14.75
C TYR A 46 -6.68 4.08 15.41
N ILE A 47 -6.38 2.79 15.29
CA ILE A 47 -5.14 2.19 15.77
C ILE A 47 -4.08 2.31 14.67
N PRO A 48 -2.95 3.00 14.92
CA PRO A 48 -1.94 3.20 13.91
C PRO A 48 -1.06 1.96 13.71
N ILE A 49 -0.76 1.68 12.46
CA ILE A 49 0.22 0.70 11.99
C ILE A 49 1.24 1.47 11.16
N VAL A 50 2.50 1.43 11.58
CA VAL A 50 3.60 2.09 10.87
C VAL A 50 4.06 1.18 9.74
N VAL A 51 4.17 1.72 8.53
CA VAL A 51 4.57 0.96 7.34
C VAL A 51 5.70 1.72 6.65
N SER A 52 6.90 1.14 6.68
CA SER A 52 8.06 1.75 6.04
C SER A 52 7.97 1.66 4.52
N TYR A 53 8.36 2.74 3.84
CA TYR A 53 8.41 2.76 2.38
C TYR A 53 9.48 1.84 1.81
N LYS A 54 10.62 1.73 2.50
CA LYS A 54 11.77 0.96 2.01
C LYS A 54 11.56 -0.55 2.10
N TYR A 55 11.08 -1.06 3.25
CA TYR A 55 11.03 -2.50 3.50
C TYR A 55 9.62 -3.06 3.47
N ASN A 56 8.66 -2.40 4.12
CA ASN A 56 7.33 -2.98 4.18
C ASN A 56 6.58 -2.75 2.86
N LEU A 57 6.62 -1.53 2.33
CA LEU A 57 5.90 -1.26 1.09
C LEU A 57 6.47 -2.01 -0.13
N SER A 58 7.78 -2.29 -0.16
CA SER A 58 8.37 -3.16 -1.18
C SER A 58 7.84 -4.59 -1.08
N GLU A 59 7.75 -5.15 0.13
CA GLU A 59 7.18 -6.48 0.38
C GLU A 59 5.68 -6.59 0.03
N LEU A 60 4.93 -5.48 0.15
CA LEU A 60 3.46 -5.51 0.08
C LEU A 60 2.91 -5.05 -1.28
N ILE A 61 3.73 -4.49 -2.17
CA ILE A 61 3.22 -3.74 -3.33
C ILE A 61 2.42 -4.61 -4.29
N ASP A 62 2.87 -5.83 -4.59
CA ASP A 62 2.19 -6.70 -5.54
C ASP A 62 0.82 -7.13 -5.01
N ASP A 63 0.72 -7.46 -3.72
CA ASP A 63 -0.54 -7.77 -3.05
C ASP A 63 -1.49 -6.55 -3.02
N ILE A 64 -0.94 -5.35 -2.78
CA ILE A 64 -1.72 -4.10 -2.85
C ILE A 64 -2.28 -3.88 -4.26
N LEU A 65 -1.47 -4.06 -5.31
CA LEU A 65 -1.91 -3.86 -6.69
C LEU A 65 -2.97 -4.90 -7.09
N GLU A 66 -2.79 -6.16 -6.72
CA GLU A 66 -3.78 -7.21 -6.96
C GLU A 66 -5.09 -6.93 -6.21
N MET A 67 -5.01 -6.52 -4.94
CA MET A 67 -6.18 -6.13 -4.15
C MET A 67 -6.96 -5.00 -4.81
N LEU A 68 -6.27 -3.94 -5.23
CA LEU A 68 -6.89 -2.79 -5.90
C LEU A 68 -7.53 -3.20 -7.23
N PHE A 69 -6.85 -4.04 -8.01
CA PHE A 69 -7.37 -4.59 -9.26
C PHE A 69 -8.65 -5.40 -9.04
N GLN A 70 -8.67 -6.31 -8.06
CA GLN A 70 -9.83 -7.15 -7.74
C GLN A 70 -11.03 -6.31 -7.28
N LEU A 71 -10.82 -5.38 -6.34
CA LEU A 71 -11.88 -4.50 -5.84
C LEU A 71 -12.48 -3.61 -6.94
N ARG A 72 -11.65 -3.19 -7.90
CA ARG A 72 -12.07 -2.35 -9.02
C ARG A 72 -12.83 -3.13 -10.10
N THR A 73 -12.38 -4.34 -10.44
CA THR A 73 -12.90 -5.09 -11.59
C THR A 73 -14.05 -6.00 -11.27
N LYS A 74 -14.19 -6.43 -10.00
CA LYS A 74 -15.28 -7.29 -9.55
C LYS A 74 -16.34 -6.47 -8.82
N GLU A 75 -17.59 -6.65 -9.24
CA GLU A 75 -18.74 -6.04 -8.57
C GLU A 75 -18.90 -6.58 -7.15
N GLU A 76 -18.77 -7.90 -6.99
CA GLU A 76 -18.83 -8.65 -5.74
C GLU A 76 -17.71 -9.69 -5.67
N GLY A 77 -17.33 -10.12 -4.47
CA GLY A 77 -16.29 -11.13 -4.30
C GLY A 77 -15.72 -11.24 -2.91
N THR A 78 -14.76 -12.14 -2.78
CA THR A 78 -13.96 -12.36 -1.57
C THR A 78 -12.49 -12.44 -1.94
N MET A 79 -11.62 -12.02 -1.04
CA MET A 79 -10.17 -12.11 -1.18
C MET A 79 -9.53 -12.29 0.19
N THR A 80 -8.52 -13.14 0.28
CA THR A 80 -7.68 -13.25 1.47
C THR A 80 -6.30 -12.75 1.11
N ILE A 81 -5.74 -11.89 1.96
CA ILE A 81 -4.38 -11.37 1.82
C ILE A 81 -3.60 -11.72 3.07
N GLU A 82 -2.46 -12.35 2.91
CA GLU A 82 -1.49 -12.55 3.98
C GLU A 82 -0.41 -11.50 3.84
N TRP A 83 -0.24 -10.64 4.84
CA TRP A 83 0.78 -9.60 4.80
C TRP A 83 2.10 -10.15 5.36
N PRO A 84 3.13 -10.34 4.51
CA PRO A 84 4.39 -10.98 4.92
C PRO A 84 5.32 -10.05 5.70
N SER A 85 4.89 -8.82 6.02
CA SER A 85 5.77 -7.75 6.45
C SER A 85 6.55 -8.07 7.73
N SER A 86 7.82 -7.71 7.72
CA SER A 86 8.71 -7.88 8.87
C SER A 86 8.32 -7.03 10.09
N SER A 87 7.60 -5.91 9.88
CA SER A 87 7.16 -5.00 10.96
C SER A 87 5.71 -5.23 11.39
N PHE A 88 4.92 -5.89 10.55
CA PHE A 88 3.60 -6.38 10.89
C PHE A 88 3.23 -7.58 10.03
N HIS A 89 2.64 -8.59 10.66
CA HIS A 89 2.17 -9.79 10.00
C HIS A 89 0.72 -10.03 10.39
N GLY A 90 -0.10 -10.33 9.40
CA GLY A 90 -1.51 -10.63 9.63
C GLY A 90 -2.23 -11.02 8.36
N VAL A 91 -3.44 -11.51 8.53
CA VAL A 91 -4.32 -11.93 7.45
C VAL A 91 -5.50 -10.99 7.38
N TRP A 92 -5.84 -10.54 6.18
CA TRP A 92 -7.09 -9.82 5.91
C TRP A 92 -8.01 -10.71 5.09
N ASN A 93 -9.21 -10.94 5.61
CA ASN A 93 -10.29 -11.59 4.89
C ASN A 93 -11.29 -10.53 4.44
N MET A 94 -11.33 -10.29 3.14
CA MET A 94 -12.11 -9.24 2.51
C MET A 94 -13.34 -9.84 1.84
N SER A 95 -14.47 -9.17 1.97
CA SER A 95 -15.68 -9.47 1.20
C SER A 95 -16.37 -8.18 0.76
N TRP A 96 -16.85 -8.15 -0.47
CA TRP A 96 -17.56 -6.99 -1.01
C TRP A 96 -18.74 -7.42 -1.87
N GLN A 97 -19.73 -6.52 -1.94
CA GLN A 97 -20.99 -6.70 -2.66
C GLN A 97 -21.20 -5.52 -3.61
N GLY A 98 -22.11 -5.65 -4.58
CA GLY A 98 -22.36 -4.63 -5.61
C GLY A 98 -22.83 -3.25 -5.11
N ASN A 99 -23.11 -3.09 -3.83
CA ASN A 99 -23.59 -1.85 -3.19
C ASN A 99 -22.47 -0.94 -2.64
N ASP A 100 -21.24 -1.04 -3.18
CA ASP A 100 -20.06 -0.30 -2.70
C ASP A 100 -19.71 -0.59 -1.23
N CYS A 101 -20.17 -1.70 -0.65
CA CYS A 101 -19.83 -2.10 0.71
C CYS A 101 -18.64 -3.07 0.70
N LEU A 102 -17.60 -2.75 1.46
CA LEU A 102 -16.44 -3.59 1.72
C LEU A 102 -16.37 -3.90 3.21
N THR A 103 -16.30 -5.19 3.52
CA THR A 103 -16.02 -5.72 4.86
C THR A 103 -14.62 -6.33 4.85
N ILE A 104 -13.83 -6.01 5.88
CA ILE A 104 -12.52 -6.64 6.09
C ILE A 104 -12.44 -7.10 7.54
N ASP A 105 -12.24 -8.40 7.74
CA ASP A 105 -11.92 -9.00 9.03
C ASP A 105 -10.41 -9.29 9.06
N SER A 106 -9.72 -8.81 10.09
CA SER A 106 -8.26 -8.96 10.22
C SER A 106 -7.87 -9.92 11.35
N GLU A 107 -6.73 -10.57 11.18
CA GLU A 107 -6.06 -11.31 12.25
C GLU A 107 -4.58 -10.94 12.25
N TRP A 108 -4.13 -10.27 13.31
CA TRP A 108 -2.75 -9.80 13.44
C TRP A 108 -1.94 -10.75 14.34
N THR A 109 -0.86 -11.33 13.80
CA THR A 109 0.02 -12.24 14.54
C THR A 109 1.22 -11.52 15.14
N SER A 110 1.73 -10.48 14.46
CA SER A 110 2.82 -9.62 14.91
C SER A 110 2.58 -8.18 14.46
N VAL A 111 2.82 -7.20 15.34
CA VAL A 111 2.78 -5.77 15.00
C VAL A 111 3.78 -5.04 15.90
N VAL A 112 4.77 -4.36 15.31
CA VAL A 112 5.72 -3.52 16.04
C VAL A 112 4.97 -2.38 16.74
N GLY A 113 5.37 -2.04 17.96
CA GLY A 113 4.71 -1.00 18.77
C GLY A 113 3.63 -1.53 19.73
N GLY A 114 3.38 -2.84 19.76
CA GLY A 114 2.57 -3.47 20.81
C GLY A 114 1.06 -3.28 20.68
N THR A 115 0.58 -2.81 19.52
CA THR A 115 -0.85 -2.56 19.24
C THR A 115 -1.62 -3.81 18.82
N LYS A 116 -0.95 -4.96 18.65
CA LYS A 116 -1.55 -6.23 18.21
C LYS A 116 -2.85 -6.58 18.94
N LYS A 117 -2.86 -6.48 20.27
CA LYS A 117 -4.05 -6.82 21.05
C LYS A 117 -5.22 -5.90 20.68
N LEU A 118 -4.99 -4.60 20.62
CA LEU A 118 -6.03 -3.62 20.25
C LEU A 118 -6.56 -3.88 18.84
N LEU A 119 -5.65 -4.19 17.91
CA LEU A 119 -6.02 -4.49 16.51
C LEU A 119 -6.86 -5.77 16.40
N ASN A 120 -6.61 -6.78 17.23
CA ASN A 120 -7.41 -8.00 17.26
C ASN A 120 -8.71 -7.83 18.07
N ASP A 121 -8.73 -6.95 19.08
CA ASP A 121 -9.94 -6.62 19.83
C ASP A 121 -10.94 -5.81 18.97
N ASP A 122 -10.45 -5.02 18.01
CA ASP A 122 -11.25 -4.26 17.04
C ASP A 122 -10.87 -4.60 15.58
N SER A 123 -10.99 -5.89 15.26
CA SER A 123 -10.42 -6.49 14.06
C SER A 123 -11.24 -6.37 12.78
N ARG A 124 -12.45 -5.79 12.84
CA ARG A 124 -13.36 -5.69 11.69
C ARG A 124 -13.56 -4.24 11.28
N ILE A 125 -13.51 -3.99 9.97
CA ILE A 125 -13.93 -2.72 9.38
C ILE A 125 -14.97 -2.94 8.29
N GLU A 126 -15.95 -2.03 8.27
CA GLU A 126 -16.95 -1.93 7.23
C GLU A 126 -16.95 -0.51 6.69
N LEU A 127 -16.80 -0.35 5.38
CA LEU A 127 -16.66 0.96 4.73
C LEU A 127 -16.99 0.90 3.24
N SER A 128 -17.03 2.07 2.61
CA SER A 128 -17.16 2.18 1.16
C SER A 128 -15.96 1.55 0.46
N LYS A 129 -16.20 0.68 -0.54
CA LYS A 129 -15.17 0.09 -1.39
C LYS A 129 -14.40 1.20 -2.13
N LYS A 130 -15.10 2.17 -2.71
CA LYS A 130 -14.50 3.37 -3.32
C LYS A 130 -13.69 4.19 -2.31
N GLY A 131 -14.19 4.33 -1.09
CA GLY A 131 -13.49 5.02 0.00
C GLY A 131 -12.17 4.35 0.35
N PHE A 132 -12.19 3.03 0.56
CA PHE A 132 -11.00 2.23 0.83
C PHE A 132 -9.95 2.34 -0.29
N VAL A 133 -10.38 2.19 -1.56
CA VAL A 133 -9.49 2.30 -2.73
C VAL A 133 -8.86 3.70 -2.84
N ALA A 134 -9.61 4.75 -2.49
CA ALA A 134 -9.09 6.13 -2.55
C ALA A 134 -7.92 6.39 -1.59
N GLU A 135 -7.88 5.75 -0.43
CA GLU A 135 -6.80 5.90 0.56
C GLU A 135 -5.42 5.53 -0.01
N TRP A 136 -5.37 4.61 -0.97
CA TRP A 136 -4.13 4.18 -1.60
C TRP A 136 -3.56 5.15 -2.64
N LYS A 137 -4.37 6.08 -3.16
CA LYS A 137 -3.95 6.92 -4.31
C LYS A 137 -2.69 7.74 -4.04
N LYS A 138 -2.59 8.34 -2.85
CA LYS A 138 -1.42 9.14 -2.48
C LYS A 138 -0.18 8.26 -2.25
N VAL A 139 -0.37 7.06 -1.72
CA VAL A 139 0.72 6.08 -1.56
C VAL A 139 1.29 5.71 -2.92
N LEU A 140 0.43 5.34 -3.89
CA LEU A 140 0.86 5.01 -5.25
C LEU A 140 1.55 6.21 -5.94
N GLU A 141 1.07 7.43 -5.72
CA GLU A 141 1.72 8.65 -6.24
C GLU A 141 3.15 8.80 -5.68
N ASN A 142 3.33 8.63 -4.37
CA ASN A 142 4.65 8.69 -3.73
C ASN A 142 5.60 7.63 -4.34
N ILE A 143 5.11 6.40 -4.57
CA ILE A 143 5.88 5.33 -5.24
C ILE A 143 6.27 5.74 -6.65
N ILE A 144 5.31 6.17 -7.48
CA ILE A 144 5.57 6.60 -8.87
C ILE A 144 6.63 7.69 -8.91
N ASN A 145 6.55 8.68 -8.01
CA ASN A 145 7.52 9.77 -7.94
C ASN A 145 8.91 9.27 -7.54
N GLY A 146 8.99 8.37 -6.54
CA GLY A 146 10.25 7.73 -6.14
C GLY A 146 10.90 6.98 -7.29
N LEU A 147 10.13 6.12 -7.96
CA LEU A 147 10.62 5.31 -9.08
C LEU A 147 11.08 6.16 -10.27
N ARG A 148 10.35 7.22 -10.62
CA ARG A 148 10.74 8.14 -11.70
C ARG A 148 12.02 8.90 -11.38
N GLU A 149 12.20 9.31 -10.12
CA GLU A 149 13.39 10.06 -9.69
C GLU A 149 14.66 9.20 -9.75
N ILE A 150 14.58 7.91 -9.40
CA ILE A 150 15.73 6.99 -9.54
C ILE A 150 15.94 6.54 -10.99
N ASN A 151 14.89 6.46 -11.81
CA ASN A 151 14.94 5.94 -13.18
C ASN A 151 15.06 7.03 -14.26
N LYS A 152 15.80 8.13 -14.01
CA LYS A 152 15.97 9.24 -14.97
C LYS A 152 16.55 8.82 -16.34
N ASN A 153 17.16 7.63 -16.43
CA ASN A 153 17.78 7.08 -17.63
C ASN A 153 16.94 6.01 -18.39
N ASN A 154 15.65 5.83 -18.07
CA ASN A 154 14.66 5.04 -18.85
C ASN A 154 14.84 3.50 -18.89
N LEU A 155 15.41 2.85 -17.87
CA LEU A 155 15.58 1.39 -17.88
C LEU A 155 14.34 0.61 -17.41
N LEU A 156 13.41 1.23 -16.67
CA LEU A 156 12.37 0.51 -15.90
C LEU A 156 10.92 0.83 -16.30
N ASN A 157 10.60 0.69 -17.60
CA ASN A 157 9.31 1.13 -18.13
C ASN A 157 8.12 0.24 -17.71
N SER A 158 8.29 -1.08 -17.62
CA SER A 158 7.18 -2.01 -17.36
C SER A 158 6.65 -1.98 -15.91
N ALA A 159 7.52 -1.82 -14.92
CA ALA A 159 7.15 -1.81 -13.50
C ALA A 159 6.36 -0.54 -13.12
N ILE A 160 6.85 0.63 -13.55
CA ILE A 160 6.16 1.91 -13.34
C ILE A 160 4.78 1.90 -14.02
N GLN A 161 4.67 1.30 -15.21
CA GLN A 161 3.39 1.17 -15.91
C GLN A 161 2.34 0.41 -15.11
N LYS A 162 2.69 -0.67 -14.40
CA LYS A 162 1.74 -1.43 -13.56
C LYS A 162 1.10 -0.53 -12.50
N ILE A 163 1.93 0.21 -11.76
CA ILE A 163 1.44 1.12 -10.70
C ILE A 163 0.66 2.29 -11.31
N GLU A 164 1.14 2.87 -12.41
CA GLU A 164 0.46 3.97 -13.09
C GLU A 164 -0.93 3.60 -13.59
N ILE A 165 -1.12 2.35 -14.05
CA ILE A 165 -2.44 1.87 -14.49
C ILE A 165 -3.41 1.93 -13.32
N GLU A 166 -3.08 1.33 -12.17
CA GLU A 166 -3.99 1.36 -11.01
C GLU A 166 -4.16 2.78 -10.46
N TYR A 167 -3.08 3.56 -10.33
CA TYR A 167 -3.14 4.97 -9.90
C TYR A 167 -4.11 5.81 -10.74
N LYS A 168 -4.07 5.69 -12.08
CA LYS A 168 -4.95 6.44 -12.99
C LYS A 168 -6.41 6.00 -12.89
N LYS A 169 -6.69 4.80 -12.39
CA LYS A 169 -8.05 4.26 -12.23
C LYS A 169 -8.71 4.67 -10.91
N ILE A 170 -7.93 5.10 -9.91
CA ILE A 170 -8.48 5.61 -8.66
C ILE A 170 -8.97 7.04 -8.89
N GLU A 171 -10.28 7.28 -8.77
CA GLU A 171 -10.91 8.55 -9.14
C GLU A 171 -10.46 9.71 -8.25
N LYS A 172 -10.51 9.52 -6.93
CA LYS A 172 -10.24 10.57 -5.93
C LYS A 172 -9.15 10.16 -4.95
N TYR A 173 -8.59 11.15 -4.27
CA TYR A 173 -7.68 10.92 -3.16
C TYR A 173 -8.44 10.52 -1.87
N GLY A 174 -7.73 9.83 -0.98
CA GLY A 174 -8.19 9.52 0.37
C GLY A 174 -8.55 10.76 1.19
N GLU A 175 -9.25 10.55 2.29
CA GLU A 175 -9.89 11.60 3.07
C GLU A 175 -8.92 12.71 3.51
N LEU A 176 -7.69 12.35 3.87
CA LEU A 176 -6.65 13.30 4.31
C LEU A 176 -6.11 14.22 3.20
N TYR A 177 -6.44 13.94 1.94
CA TYR A 177 -5.86 14.58 0.76
C TYR A 177 -6.92 15.15 -0.19
N GLN A 178 -8.18 15.21 0.24
CA GLN A 178 -9.25 15.87 -0.50
C GLN A 178 -9.12 17.39 -0.30
N THR A 179 -8.93 18.13 -1.39
CA THR A 179 -8.94 19.60 -1.47
C THR A 179 -10.29 20.12 -1.91
#